data_AF-A0A382C666-F1
#
_entry.id   AF-A0A382C666-F1
#
_cell.length_a   1.000
_cell.length_b   1.000
_cell.length_c   1.000
_cell.angle_alpha   90.00
_cell.angle_beta   90.00
_cell.angle_gamma   90.00
#
_symmetry.space_group_name_H-M   'P 1'
#
loop_
_entity.id
_entity.type
_entity.pdbx_description
1 polymer ?
#
loop_
_entity_poly.entity_id
_entity_poly.type
_entity_poly.pdbx_seq_one_letter_code
_entity_poly.pdbx_strand_id
1 'polypeptide(L)'
;MIAEVNDGLVLISDYSTNNVALINIDNTLVNTWEINDYNFFRAYLTPDSILVTLSKSDNLPVLQKYDWNGLILWSFIFQEDECL
;
A
#
# COMPACT_ATOMS: atom_id res chain seq x y z
N MET A 1 3.53 1.89 -12.59
CA MET A 1 4.50 1.39 -11.60
C MET A 1 5.22 2.58 -10.98
N ILE A 2 5.14 2.72 -9.65
CA ILE A 2 5.89 3.73 -8.87
C ILE A 2 6.71 2.98 -7.82
N ALA A 3 7.94 3.42 -7.56
CA ALA A 3 8.83 2.81 -6.59
C ALA A 3 9.33 3.81 -5.54
N GLU A 4 9.46 3.36 -4.29
CA GLU A 4 10.03 4.12 -3.16
C GLU A 4 11.16 3.30 -2.53
N VAL A 5 12.26 3.96 -2.14
CA VAL A 5 13.48 3.30 -1.63
C VAL A 5 13.71 3.67 -0.16
N ASN A 6 13.93 2.68 0.69
CA ASN A 6 14.28 2.85 2.11
C ASN A 6 15.25 1.75 2.55
N ASP A 7 16.39 2.10 3.16
CA ASP A 7 17.35 1.15 3.77
C ASP A 7 17.70 -0.09 2.93
N GLY A 8 17.87 0.09 1.61
CA GLY A 8 18.21 -1.01 0.68
C GLY A 8 17.02 -1.85 0.22
N LEU A 9 15.80 -1.47 0.62
CA LEU A 9 14.54 -2.01 0.16
C LEU A 9 13.88 -1.05 -0.83
N VAL A 10 13.15 -1.62 -1.78
CA VAL A 10 12.41 -0.94 -2.82
C VAL A 10 10.98 -1.44 -2.78
N LEU A 11 10.03 -0.56 -2.46
CA LEU A 11 8.61 -0.85 -2.51
C LEU A 11 8.09 -0.48 -3.90
N ILE A 12 7.52 -1.45 -4.62
CA ILE A 12 6.95 -1.28 -5.95
C ILE A 12 5.44 -1.42 -5.87
N SER A 13 4.73 -0.40 -6.34
CA SER A 13 3.26 -0.42 -6.47
C SER A 13 2.85 -0.61 -7.93
N ASP A 14 2.11 -1.69 -8.21
CA ASP A 14 1.48 -1.95 -9.50
C ASP A 14 -0.05 -1.80 -9.42
N TYR A 15 -0.52 -0.65 -9.91
CA TYR A 15 -1.94 -0.28 -9.93
C TYR A 15 -2.77 -1.08 -10.94
N SER A 16 -2.13 -1.75 -11.90
CA SER A 16 -2.87 -2.55 -12.88
C SER A 16 -3.27 -3.92 -12.35
N THR A 17 -2.49 -4.45 -11.40
CA THR A 17 -2.72 -5.74 -10.75
C THR A 17 -3.08 -5.61 -9.28
N ASN A 18 -3.17 -4.38 -8.76
CA ASN A 18 -3.35 -4.06 -7.34
C ASN A 18 -2.36 -4.76 -6.40
N ASN A 19 -1.15 -5.02 -6.88
CA ASN A 19 -0.10 -5.66 -6.10
C ASN A 19 0.93 -4.65 -5.63
N VAL A 20 1.47 -4.92 -4.45
CA VAL A 20 2.63 -4.22 -3.91
C VAL A 20 3.72 -5.25 -3.63
N ALA A 21 4.93 -5.00 -4.10
CA ALA A 21 6.08 -5.87 -3.87
C ALA A 21 7.16 -5.11 -3.10
N LEU A 22 7.72 -5.73 -2.07
CA LEU A 22 8.94 -5.26 -1.42
C LEU A 22 10.11 -6.09 -1.91
N ILE A 23 11.11 -5.41 -2.49
CA ILE A 23 12.27 -6.04 -3.11
C ILE A 23 13.52 -5.44 -2.47
N ASN A 24 14.50 -6.26 -2.12
CA ASN A 24 15.80 -5.76 -1.72
C ASN A 24 16.62 -5.36 -2.97
N ILE A 25 17.54 -4.41 -2.83
CA ILE A 25 18.40 -3.92 -3.91
C ILE A 25 19.29 -5.02 -4.52
N ASP A 26 19.46 -6.15 -3.84
CA ASP A 26 20.08 -7.37 -4.36
C ASP A 26 19.16 -8.21 -5.28
N ASN A 27 17.98 -7.68 -5.63
CA ASN A 27 16.92 -8.30 -6.42
C ASN A 27 16.21 -9.49 -5.74
N THR A 28 16.31 -9.63 -4.42
CA THR A 28 15.52 -10.62 -3.69
C THR A 28 14.12 -10.10 -3.39
N LEU A 29 13.09 -10.90 -3.72
CA LEU A 29 11.72 -10.62 -3.31
C LEU A 29 11.59 -10.86 -1.80
N VAL A 30 11.29 -9.80 -1.05
CA VAL A 30 11.11 -9.88 0.40
C VAL A 30 9.67 -10.26 0.72
N ASN A 31 8.70 -9.62 0.07
CA ASN A 31 7.29 -9.95 0.25
C ASN A 31 6.39 -9.31 -0.83
N THR A 32 5.12 -9.70 -0.84
CA THR A 32 4.06 -9.17 -1.69
C THR A 32 2.75 -9.01 -0.93
N TRP A 33 2.00 -7.97 -1.27
CA TRP A 33 0.64 -7.74 -0.81
C TRP A 33 -0.31 -7.58 -1.98
N GLU A 34 -1.49 -8.15 -1.86
CA GLU A 34 -2.59 -8.02 -2.82
C GLU A 34 -3.67 -7.10 -2.23
N ILE A 35 -3.96 -5.99 -2.90
CA ILE A 35 -4.88 -4.95 -2.42
C ILE A 35 -6.22 -5.08 -3.14
N ASN A 36 -7.11 -5.91 -2.61
CA ASN A 36 -8.27 -6.37 -3.38
C ASN A 36 -9.55 -5.54 -3.26
N ASP A 37 -9.64 -4.65 -2.28
CA ASP A 37 -10.94 -4.11 -1.91
C ASP A 37 -11.29 -2.81 -2.63
N TYR A 38 -10.31 -2.09 -3.20
CA TYR A 38 -10.49 -0.71 -3.65
C TYR A 38 -9.61 -0.33 -4.86
N ASN A 39 -9.92 0.82 -5.48
CA ASN A 39 -9.08 1.39 -6.54
C ASN A 39 -7.77 1.91 -5.94
N PHE A 40 -6.71 1.12 -6.06
CA PHE A 40 -5.41 1.38 -5.46
C PHE A 40 -4.64 2.52 -6.15
N PHE A 41 -4.06 3.44 -5.38
CA PHE A 41 -3.33 4.60 -5.91
C PHE A 41 -1.88 4.68 -5.48
N ARG A 42 -1.57 4.25 -4.26
CA ARG A 42 -0.21 4.31 -3.73
C ARG A 42 -0.09 3.46 -2.49
N ALA A 43 1.06 2.83 -2.32
CA ALA A 43 1.49 2.30 -1.04
C ALA A 43 2.81 2.93 -0.61
N TYR A 44 3.04 2.93 0.70
CA TYR A 44 4.31 3.28 1.31
C TYR A 44 4.51 2.42 2.57
N LEU A 45 5.78 2.25 2.96
CA LEU A 45 6.16 1.56 4.18
C LEU A 45 6.42 2.58 5.28
N THR A 46 5.83 2.34 6.44
CA THR A 46 6.18 3.10 7.64
C THR A 46 7.51 2.61 8.23
N PRO A 47 8.17 3.39 9.10
CA PRO A 47 9.43 2.97 9.73
C PRO A 47 9.34 1.68 10.55
N ASP A 48 8.16 1.33 11.06
CA ASP A 48 7.86 0.07 11.75
C ASP A 48 7.48 -1.08 10.80
N SER A 49 7.72 -0.92 9.49
CA SER A 49 7.49 -1.93 8.45
C SER A 49 6.02 -2.34 8.25
N ILE A 50 5.09 -1.44 8.57
CA ILE A 50 3.67 -1.62 8.25
C ILE A 50 3.41 -1.04 6.87
N LEU A 51 2.72 -1.80 6.03
CA LEU A 51 2.30 -1.29 4.73
C LEU A 51 1.08 -0.39 4.92
N VAL A 52 1.17 0.84 4.44
CA VAL A 52 0.03 1.75 4.34
C VAL A 52 -0.32 1.93 2.88
N THR A 53 -1.61 1.82 2.57
CA THR A 53 -2.12 2.04 1.23
C THR A 53 -3.13 3.17 1.22
N LEU A 54 -3.11 3.91 0.12
CA LEU A 54 -4.13 4.87 -0.26
C LEU A 54 -4.85 4.32 -1.48
N SER A 55 -6.16 4.21 -1.36
CA SER A 55 -7.05 3.67 -2.39
C SER A 55 -8.36 4.47 -2.41
N LYS A 56 -9.35 4.03 -3.20
CA LYS A 56 -10.65 4.69 -3.33
C LYS A 56 -11.79 3.70 -3.49
N SER A 57 -12.83 3.91 -2.68
CA SER A 57 -14.10 3.18 -2.70
C SER A 57 -15.22 4.14 -3.04
N ASP A 58 -16.01 3.89 -4.08
CA ASP A 58 -17.22 4.69 -4.41
C ASP A 58 -17.02 6.21 -4.32
N ASN A 59 -15.91 6.67 -4.88
CA ASN A 59 -15.44 8.05 -4.84
C ASN A 59 -14.77 8.58 -3.57
N LEU A 60 -14.81 7.84 -2.48
CA LEU A 60 -14.19 8.21 -1.21
C LEU A 60 -12.77 7.65 -1.11
N PRO A 61 -11.77 8.47 -0.76
CA PRO A 61 -10.45 7.98 -0.42
C PRO A 61 -10.52 6.99 0.75
N VAL A 62 -9.65 5.99 0.73
CA VAL A 62 -9.53 4.99 1.79
C VAL A 62 -8.06 4.85 2.16
N LEU A 63 -7.79 4.85 3.46
CA LEU A 63 -6.48 4.60 4.05
C LEU A 63 -6.54 3.25 4.78
N GLN A 64 -5.65 2.33 4.41
CA GLN A 64 -5.57 1.02 5.04
C GLN A 64 -4.17 0.69 5.51
N LYS A 65 -4.08 -0.02 6.63
CA LYS A 65 -2.84 -0.60 7.15
C LYS A 65 -2.89 -2.12 6.99
N TYR A 66 -1.82 -2.69 6.48
CA TYR A 66 -1.66 -4.13 6.34
C TYR A 66 -0.48 -4.61 7.18
N ASP A 67 -0.67 -5.79 7.80
CA ASP A 67 0.42 -6.51 8.43
C ASP A 67 1.32 -7.20 7.38
N TRP A 68 2.30 -7.94 7.87
CA TRP A 68 3.25 -8.62 6.99
C TRP A 68 2.66 -9.79 6.19
N ASN A 69 1.49 -10.28 6.59
CA ASN A 69 0.79 -11.40 5.95
C ASN A 69 -0.28 -10.92 4.95
N GLY A 70 -0.44 -9.61 4.76
CA GLY A 70 -1.50 -9.05 3.93
C GLY A 70 -2.86 -8.96 4.62
N LEU A 71 -2.91 -9.05 5.95
CA LEU A 71 -4.14 -8.82 6.70
C LEU A 71 -4.33 -7.35 7.00
N ILE A 72 -5.55 -6.86 6.79
CA ILE A 72 -5.93 -5.49 7.15
C ILE A 72 -5.95 -5.37 8.67
N LEU A 73 -5.04 -4.56 9.21
CA LEU A 73 -5.00 -4.21 10.63
C LEU A 73 -5.98 -3.09 10.96
N TRP A 74 -6.19 -2.18 10.01
CA TRP A 74 -7.03 -0.99 10.18
C TRP A 74 -7.42 -0.41 8.83
N SER A 75 -8.62 0.17 8.77
CA SER A 75 -9.14 0.88 7.60
C SER A 75 -9.84 2.16 8.04
N PHE A 76 -9.72 3.20 7.22
CA PHE A 76 -10.40 4.46 7.39
C PHE A 76 -10.86 4.99 6.03
N ILE A 77 -12.15 5.26 5.93
CA ILE A 77 -12.79 5.82 4.74
C ILE A 77 -13.09 7.28 5.05
N PHE A 78 -12.56 8.19 4.24
CA PHE A 78 -12.82 9.61 4.39
C PHE A 78 -14.31 9.89 4.10
N GLN A 79 -14.94 10.72 4.93
CA GLN A 79 -16.28 11.22 4.62
C GLN A 79 -16.19 12.42 3.67
N GLU A 80 -17.25 12.68 2.90
CA GLU A 80 -17.29 13.78 1.91
C GLU A 80 -16.94 15.15 2.53
N ASP A 81 -17.17 15.32 3.83
CA ASP A 81 -16.99 16.58 4.57
C ASP A 81 -15.62 16.73 5.25
N GLU A 82 -14.74 15.71 5.20
CA GLU A 82 -13.47 15.71 5.93
C GLU A 82 -12.30 16.36 5.16
N CYS A 83 -12.48 16.59 3.86
CA CYS A 83 -11.51 17.26 2.99
C CYS A 83 -12.04 18.64 2.55
N LEU A 84 -12.43 19.50 3.50
CA LEU A 84 -12.78 20.91 3.27
C LEU A 84 -11.55 21.82 3.30
#